data_AF-A0A5N9AZI2-F1
#
_entry.id   AF-A0A5N9AZI2-F1
#
_cell.length_a   1.000
_cell.length_b   1.000
_cell.length_c   1.000
_cell.angle_alpha   90.00
_cell.angle_beta   90.00
_cell.angle_gamma   90.00
#
_symmetry.space_group_name_H-M   'P 1'
#
loop_
_entity.id
_entity.type
_entity.pdbx_description
1 polymer ?
#
loop_
_entity_poly.entity_id
_entity_poly.type
_entity_poly.pdbx_seq_one_letter_code
_entity_poly.pdbx_strand_id
1 'polypeptide(L)'
;MKKYRAGIIGLGYTGMIGSMQARRIGFWKPEDAIRPTSELDIHHKAKLHEIVVEGTRVLDNSYADVLYDRPEFKLIAAAERDPTRRNAFIERYG
;
A
#
# COMPACT_ATOMS: atom_id res chain seq x y z
N MET A 1 -1.27 32.30 0.89
CA MET A 1 -1.37 31.14 1.81
C MET A 1 -0.79 29.91 1.13
N LYS A 2 0.14 29.17 1.78
CA LYS A 2 0.58 27.86 1.26
C LYS A 2 -0.56 26.85 1.45
N LYS A 3 -0.93 26.12 0.40
CA LYS A 3 -1.88 25.00 0.48
C LYS A 3 -1.08 23.72 0.72
N TYR A 4 -1.28 23.07 1.86
CA TYR A 4 -0.72 21.75 2.13
C TYR A 4 -1.61 20.69 1.50
N ARG A 5 -0.99 19.69 0.85
CA ARG A 5 -1.71 18.51 0.35
C ARG A 5 -1.40 17.34 1.26
N ALA A 6 -2.45 16.70 1.75
CA ALA A 6 -2.37 15.48 2.54
C ALA A 6 -3.20 14.39 1.88
N GLY A 7 -2.74 13.14 1.98
CA GLY A 7 -3.49 11.95 1.56
C GLY A 7 -3.88 11.13 2.78
N ILE A 8 -5.12 10.63 2.81
CA ILE A 8 -5.57 9.60 3.76
C ILE A 8 -5.87 8.35 2.95
N ILE A 9 -5.22 7.24 3.33
CA ILE A 9 -5.39 5.97 2.63
C ILE A 9 -5.74 4.85 3.61
N GLY A 10 -6.52 3.87 3.15
CA GLY A 10 -6.69 2.60 3.85
C GLY A 10 -5.66 1.58 3.36
N LEU A 11 -5.09 0.76 4.24
CA LEU A 11 -3.99 -0.17 3.91
C LEU A 11 -4.47 -1.54 3.39
N GLY A 12 -5.59 -1.52 2.66
CA GLY A 12 -6.10 -2.69 1.94
C GLY A 12 -5.31 -2.96 0.64
N TYR A 13 -5.86 -3.86 -0.19
CA TYR A 13 -5.21 -4.34 -1.42
C TYR A 13 -4.74 -3.20 -2.33
N THR A 14 -5.65 -2.32 -2.75
CA THR A 14 -5.30 -1.18 -3.62
C THR A 14 -4.48 -0.11 -2.91
N GLY A 15 -4.66 0.02 -1.59
CA GLY A 15 -4.06 1.11 -0.83
C GLY A 15 -2.59 0.91 -0.52
N MET A 16 -2.15 -0.33 -0.28
CA MET A 16 -0.75 -0.63 0.04
C MET A 16 -0.36 -2.07 -0.34
N ILE A 17 -1.05 -3.08 0.21
CA ILE A 17 -0.51 -4.46 0.19
C ILE A 17 -0.39 -5.04 -1.22
N GLY A 18 -1.15 -4.56 -2.20
CA GLY A 18 -1.13 -5.06 -3.57
C GLY A 18 0.24 -4.94 -4.25
N SER A 19 1.01 -3.91 -3.94
CA SER A 19 2.36 -3.70 -4.51
C SER A 19 3.48 -4.40 -3.74
N MET A 20 3.20 -5.01 -2.58
CA MET A 20 4.21 -5.67 -1.72
C MET A 20 3.98 -7.17 -1.57
N GLN A 21 2.77 -7.63 -1.88
CA GLN A 21 2.34 -9.00 -1.67
C GLN A 21 2.60 -9.84 -2.93
N ALA A 22 3.34 -10.94 -2.76
CA ALA A 22 3.56 -11.91 -3.84
C ALA A 22 2.27 -12.66 -4.25
N ARG A 23 1.33 -12.89 -3.31
CA ARG A 23 0.06 -13.59 -3.58
C ARG A 23 -1.02 -13.23 -2.57
N ARG A 24 -2.27 -13.02 -3.02
CA ARG A 24 -3.42 -12.91 -2.12
C ARG A 24 -3.57 -14.20 -1.31
N ILE A 25 -3.75 -14.09 0.00
CA ILE A 25 -4.03 -15.24 0.87
C ILE A 25 -5.34 -15.06 1.64
N GLY A 26 -6.07 -16.16 1.78
CA GLY A 26 -7.22 -16.29 2.67
C GLY A 26 -8.42 -15.38 2.37
N PHE A 27 -9.44 -15.56 3.21
CA PHE A 27 -10.60 -14.70 3.30
C PHE A 27 -10.68 -14.19 4.74
N TRP A 28 -11.26 -13.00 4.93
CA TRP A 28 -11.49 -12.41 6.24
C TRP A 28 -12.88 -11.80 6.28
N LYS A 29 -13.39 -11.64 7.48
CA LYS A 29 -14.61 -10.89 7.77
C LYS A 29 -14.26 -9.43 8.07
N PRO A 30 -15.18 -8.47 7.84
CA PRO A 30 -14.93 -7.06 8.13
C PRO A 30 -14.50 -6.77 9.58
N GLU A 31 -15.00 -7.57 10.53
CA GLU A 31 -14.74 -7.48 11.96
C GLU A 31 -13.35 -7.96 12.39
N ASP A 32 -12.67 -8.78 11.56
CA ASP A 32 -11.37 -9.36 11.91
C ASP A 32 -10.33 -8.26 12.15
N ALA A 33 -9.74 -8.29 13.35
CA ALA A 33 -8.69 -7.34 13.74
C ALA A 33 -7.36 -7.65 13.06
N ILE A 34 -7.09 -8.92 12.79
CA ILE A 34 -5.91 -9.40 12.05
C ILE A 34 -6.43 -10.15 10.85
N ARG A 35 -6.00 -9.73 9.66
CA ARG A 35 -6.45 -10.30 8.39
C ARG A 35 -5.33 -11.13 7.79
N PRO A 36 -5.64 -12.23 7.08
CA PRO A 36 -4.66 -12.95 6.30
C PRO A 36 -3.87 -11.98 5.43
N THR A 37 -2.59 -11.87 5.73
CA THR A 37 -1.62 -11.02 5.05
C THR A 37 -0.43 -11.91 4.82
N SER A 38 -0.04 -12.09 3.56
CA SER A 38 1.15 -12.91 3.26
C SER A 38 2.38 -12.20 3.82
N GLU A 39 3.52 -12.88 3.76
CA GLU A 39 4.79 -12.18 3.81
C GLU A 39 4.79 -11.03 2.80
N LEU A 40 5.27 -9.87 3.24
CA LEU A 40 5.31 -8.64 2.47
C LEU A 40 6.76 -8.34 2.14
N ASP A 41 7.04 -8.05 0.88
CA ASP A 41 8.29 -7.40 0.50
C ASP A 41 8.15 -5.89 0.76
N ILE A 42 8.41 -5.48 2.00
CA ILE A 42 8.20 -4.10 2.49
C ILE A 42 9.02 -3.09 1.67
N HIS A 43 10.13 -3.53 1.08
CA HIS A 43 11.02 -2.67 0.29
C HIS A 43 10.91 -2.93 -1.21
N HIS A 44 9.85 -3.64 -1.64
CA HIS A 44 9.58 -3.90 -3.05
C HIS A 44 9.58 -2.58 -3.84
N LYS A 45 10.37 -2.53 -4.91
CA LYS A 45 10.42 -1.41 -5.85
C LYS A 45 9.85 -1.86 -7.18
N ALA A 46 8.63 -1.46 -7.46
CA ALA A 46 8.05 -1.61 -8.78
C ALA A 46 8.74 -0.66 -9.77
N LYS A 47 9.48 -1.20 -10.73
CA LYS A 47 10.00 -0.36 -11.81
C LYS A 47 8.94 -0.25 -12.91
N LEU A 48 8.80 0.95 -13.48
CA LEU A 48 7.84 1.23 -14.55
C LEU A 48 7.93 0.26 -15.76
N HIS A 49 9.10 -0.31 -16.03
CA HIS A 49 9.32 -1.30 -17.11
C HIS A 49 9.13 -2.75 -16.67
N GLU A 50 8.98 -3.02 -15.37
CA GLU A 50 8.54 -4.31 -14.84
C GLU A 50 7.00 -4.39 -14.84
N ILE A 51 6.32 -3.25 -15.05
CA ILE A 51 4.91 -3.13 -15.42
C ILE A 51 4.71 -3.57 -16.88
N VAL A 52 5.22 -4.76 -17.22
CA VAL A 52 4.90 -5.43 -18.47
C VAL A 52 3.76 -6.38 -18.20
N VAL A 53 2.66 -6.05 -18.85
CA VAL A 53 1.37 -6.70 -18.87
C VAL A 53 1.51 -8.16 -19.32
N GLU A 54 1.75 -9.10 -18.39
CA GLU A 54 1.37 -10.50 -18.61
C GLU A 54 -0.14 -10.65 -18.35
N GLY A 55 -0.95 -10.38 -19.38
CA GLY A 55 -2.41 -10.55 -19.33
C GLY A 55 -3.20 -9.29 -18.93
N THR A 56 -4.22 -9.40 -18.07
CA THR A 56 -5.14 -8.27 -17.73
C THR A 56 -4.88 -7.63 -16.35
N ARG A 57 -3.73 -7.88 -15.73
CA ARG A 57 -3.49 -7.48 -14.34
C ARG A 57 -2.33 -6.48 -14.25
N VAL A 58 -2.64 -5.26 -13.83
CA VAL A 58 -1.69 -4.17 -13.58
C VAL A 58 -1.83 -3.80 -12.12
N LEU A 59 -0.87 -4.11 -11.25
CA LEU A 59 -0.86 -3.56 -9.88
C LEU A 59 0.57 -3.48 -9.31
N ASP A 60 1.43 -2.68 -9.94
CA ASP A 60 2.78 -2.48 -9.41
C ASP A 60 2.88 -1.23 -8.52
N ASN A 61 1.85 -0.36 -8.52
CA ASN A 61 1.83 0.82 -7.67
C ASN A 61 0.57 0.85 -6.79
N SER A 62 0.77 0.99 -5.48
CA SER A 62 -0.30 1.27 -4.53
C SER A 62 -0.60 2.78 -4.47
N TYR A 63 -1.77 3.16 -3.96
CA TYR A 63 -2.02 4.59 -3.68
C TYR A 63 -1.01 5.17 -2.69
N ALA A 64 -0.51 4.38 -1.73
CA ALA A 64 0.56 4.80 -0.83
C ALA A 64 1.83 5.17 -1.60
N ASP A 65 2.28 4.30 -2.52
CA ASP A 65 3.48 4.53 -3.32
C ASP A 65 3.36 5.78 -4.19
N VAL A 66 2.23 5.94 -4.89
CA VAL A 66 1.97 7.09 -5.78
C VAL A 66 1.95 8.41 -5.00
N LEU A 67 1.39 8.41 -3.80
CA LEU A 67 1.33 9.63 -2.99
C LEU A 67 2.68 9.93 -2.35
N TYR A 68 3.43 8.90 -1.93
CA TYR A 68 4.73 9.04 -1.26
C TYR A 68 5.81 9.59 -2.19
N ASP A 69 5.80 9.18 -3.45
CA ASP A 69 6.75 9.65 -4.46
C ASP A 69 6.49 11.09 -4.93
N ARG A 70 5.38 11.72 -4.48
CA ARG A 70 4.94 13.03 -4.98
C ARG A 70 5.28 14.19 -4.03
N PRO A 71 6.20 15.11 -4.41
CA PRO A 71 6.71 16.15 -3.52
C PRO A 71 5.69 17.22 -3.12
N GLU A 72 4.56 17.32 -3.83
CA GLU A 72 3.46 18.20 -3.46
C GLU A 72 2.68 17.73 -2.23
N PHE A 73 2.71 16.43 -1.91
CA PHE A 73 2.12 15.89 -0.69
C PHE A 73 3.12 16.09 0.44
N LYS A 74 2.66 16.70 1.53
CA LYS A 74 3.48 16.99 2.71
C LYS A 74 3.22 16.03 3.86
N LEU A 75 2.16 15.25 3.75
CA LEU A 75 1.75 14.27 4.74
C LEU A 75 0.96 13.16 4.06
N ILE A 76 1.27 11.92 4.40
CA ILE A 76 0.46 10.76 4.05
C ILE A 76 0.13 10.08 5.36
N ALA A 77 -1.16 9.94 5.63
CA ALA A 77 -1.66 9.26 6.80
C ALA A 77 -2.41 8.00 6.36
N ALA A 78 -2.31 6.97 7.18
CA ALA A 78 -2.99 5.70 6.94
C ALA A 78 -3.95 5.38 8.07
N ALA A 79 -5.11 4.83 7.71
CA ALA A 79 -6.06 4.26 8.66
C ALA A 79 -6.13 2.75 8.43
N GLU A 80 -5.69 1.98 9.41
CA GLU A 80 -5.72 0.52 9.35
C GLU A 80 -5.92 -0.08 10.74
N ARG A 81 -6.79 -1.09 10.81
CA ARG A 81 -7.07 -1.84 12.03
C ARG A 81 -6.06 -2.97 12.23
N ASP A 82 -5.62 -3.58 11.13
CA ASP A 82 -4.64 -4.65 11.14
C ASP A 82 -3.25 -4.11 11.56
N PRO A 83 -2.72 -4.48 12.73
CA PRO A 83 -1.46 -3.96 13.22
C PRO A 83 -0.27 -4.38 12.35
N THR A 84 -0.33 -5.54 11.68
CA THR A 84 0.73 -6.01 10.78
C THR A 84 0.86 -5.07 9.59
N ARG A 85 -0.27 -4.73 8.96
CA ARG A 85 -0.30 -3.80 7.82
C ARG A 85 0.05 -2.37 8.24
N ARG A 86 -0.45 -1.93 9.39
CA ARG A 86 -0.09 -0.62 9.95
C ARG A 86 1.42 -0.50 10.20
N ASN A 87 2.03 -1.52 10.79
CA ASN A 87 3.46 -1.51 11.06
C ASN A 87 4.28 -1.54 9.76
N ALA A 88 3.85 -2.29 8.74
CA ALA A 88 4.49 -2.28 7.42
C ALA A 88 4.41 -0.89 6.74
N PHE A 89 3.29 -0.16 6.90
CA PHE A 89 3.19 1.22 6.41
C PHE A 89 4.17 2.16 7.12
N ILE A 90 4.27 2.06 8.45
CA ILE A 90 5.21 2.85 9.25
C ILE A 90 6.65 2.53 8.82
N GLU A 91 6.98 1.26 8.64
CA GLU A 91 8.32 0.84 8.24
C GLU A 91 8.70 1.35 6.83
N ARG A 92 7.73 1.38 5.89
CA ARG A 92 8.01 1.78 4.51
C ARG A 92 8.00 3.30 4.29
N TYR A 93 7.10 4.03 4.95
CA TYR A 93 6.81 5.45 4.62
C TYR A 93 6.93 6.41 5.81
N GLY A 94 7.11 5.89 7.03
CA GLY A 94 7.16 6.65 8.28
C GLY A 94 8.53 7.16 8.67
#